data_AF-A0A9P7WQ80-F1
#
_entry.id   AF-A0A9P7WQ80-F1
#
_cell.length_a   1.000
_cell.length_b   1.000
_cell.length_c   1.000
_cell.angle_alpha   90.00
_cell.angle_beta   90.00
_cell.angle_gamma   90.00
#
_symmetry.space_group_name_H-M   'P 1'
#
loop_
_entity.id
_entity.type
_entity.pdbx_description
1 polymer ?
#
loop_
_entity_poly.entity_id
_entity_poly.type
_entity_poly.pdbx_seq_one_letter_code
_entity_poly.pdbx_strand_id
1 'polypeptide(L)' 'MYPQSLDLSDNSRITHNEDIVPIVPGRFLGFVHSSGEKHIDPSAVWWACSGQDNEADPECSTGEVSNILDGNTSDHT' A
#
# COMPACT_ATOMS: atom_id res chain seq x y z
N MET A 1 -16.03 1.93 -32.30
CA MET A 1 -14.95 1.45 -31.40
C MET A 1 -14.97 2.38 -30.21
N TYR A 2 -15.70 1.99 -29.15
CA TYR A 2 -15.88 2.81 -27.94
C TYR A 2 -14.57 2.71 -27.14
N PRO A 3 -13.99 3.81 -26.63
CA PRO A 3 -12.90 3.67 -25.66
C PRO A 3 -13.50 2.93 -24.47
N GLN A 4 -12.93 1.77 -24.10
CA GLN A 4 -13.33 1.15 -22.86
C GLN A 4 -13.00 2.16 -21.77
N SER A 5 -14.03 2.72 -21.13
CA SER A 5 -13.86 3.45 -19.88
C SER A 5 -13.06 2.53 -18.98
N LEU A 6 -11.86 2.96 -18.57
CA LEU A 6 -11.03 2.22 -17.63
C LEU A 6 -11.85 1.99 -16.37
N ASP A 7 -12.46 0.82 -16.24
CA ASP A 7 -13.05 0.38 -15.00
C ASP A 7 -11.90 -0.07 -14.10
N LEU A 8 -11.52 0.82 -13.17
CA LEU A 8 -10.46 0.56 -12.20
C LEU A 8 -10.96 -0.27 -11.00
N SER A 9 -12.13 -0.90 -11.12
CA SER A 9 -12.64 -1.85 -10.12
C SER A 9 -11.69 -3.02 -9.86
N ASP A 10 -10.78 -3.31 -10.79
CA ASP A 10 -9.77 -4.38 -10.68
C ASP A 10 -8.34 -3.85 -10.44
N ASN A 11 -8.19 -2.63 -9.92
CA ASN A 11 -6.88 -2.13 -9.51
C ASN A 11 -6.42 -2.86 -8.23
N SER A 12 -5.26 -3.52 -8.32
CA SER A 12 -4.58 -4.10 -7.16
C SER A 12 -3.18 -3.53 -7.05
N ARG A 13 -2.81 -3.07 -5.84
CA ARG A 13 -1.40 -2.79 -5.49
C ARG A 13 -0.95 -3.79 -4.45
N ILE A 14 0.19 -4.41 -4.67
CA ILE A 14 0.76 -5.39 -3.74
C ILE A 14 1.90 -4.70 -2.99
N THR A 15 1.92 -4.85 -1.68
CA THR A 15 2.93 -4.30 -0.76
C THR A 15 3.52 -5.45 0.07
N HIS A 16 4.74 -5.29 0.58
CA HIS A 16 5.49 -6.38 1.21
C HIS A 16 6.24 -5.91 2.45
N ASN A 17 5.95 -6.53 3.59
CA ASN A 17 6.53 -6.25 4.90
C ASN A 17 6.70 -4.73 5.14
N GLU A 18 7.78 -4.34 5.82
CA GLU A 18 8.10 -2.95 6.08
C GLU A 18 8.73 -2.20 4.88
N ASP A 19 8.36 -2.52 3.63
CA ASP A 19 8.79 -1.79 2.44
C ASP A 19 8.42 -0.29 2.55
N ILE A 20 9.44 0.55 2.37
CA ILE A 20 9.34 2.01 2.44
C ILE A 20 8.66 2.65 1.21
N VAL A 21 8.67 1.99 0.05
CA VAL A 21 8.15 2.56 -1.21
C VAL A 21 6.62 2.79 -1.15
N PRO A 22 5.82 1.85 -0.60
CA PRO A 22 4.38 2.02 -0.37
C PRO A 22 3.95 3.25 0.44
N ILE A 23 4.83 3.89 1.21
CA ILE A 23 4.50 5.03 2.07
C ILE A 23 5.01 6.38 1.54
N VAL A 24 5.63 6.40 0.36
CA VAL A 24 6.11 7.61 -0.30
C VAL A 24 5.25 7.99 -1.52
N PRO A 25 5.07 9.29 -1.82
CA PRO A 25 5.52 10.46 -1.07
C PRO A 25 4.85 10.57 0.30
N GLY A 26 5.50 11.26 1.26
CA GLY A 26 4.94 11.40 2.60
C GLY A 26 3.52 11.98 2.58
N ARG A 27 2.60 11.34 3.31
CA ARG A 27 1.15 11.63 3.31
C ARG A 27 0.80 13.11 3.56
N PHE A 28 1.64 13.83 4.31
CA PHE A 28 1.49 15.27 4.56
C PHE A 28 1.55 16.15 3.30
N LEU A 29 2.02 15.62 2.16
CA LEU A 29 2.05 16.29 0.86
C LEU A 29 0.73 16.19 0.09
N GLY A 30 -0.25 15.43 0.59
CA GLY A 30 -1.58 15.29 -0.02
C GLY A 30 -1.65 14.31 -1.19
N PHE A 31 -0.62 13.50 -1.41
CA PHE A 31 -0.70 12.34 -2.31
C PHE A 31 -1.47 11.21 -1.62
N VAL A 32 -2.24 10.46 -2.40
CA VAL A 32 -3.06 9.36 -1.92
C VAL A 32 -2.93 8.19 -2.88
N HIS A 33 -2.68 6.99 -2.37
CA HIS A 33 -2.63 5.77 -3.18
C HIS A 33 -4.02 5.37 -3.67
N SER A 34 -4.08 4.60 -4.77
CA SER A 34 -5.33 3.94 -5.14
C SER A 34 -5.76 2.94 -4.07
N SER A 35 -7.06 2.71 -3.96
CA SER A 35 -7.60 1.63 -3.15
C SER A 35 -7.31 0.27 -3.78
N GLY A 36 -7.42 -0.81 -3.00
CA GLY A 36 -7.19 -2.18 -3.49
C GLY A 36 -5.82 -2.73 -3.11
N GLU A 37 -5.29 -2.31 -1.96
CA GLU A 37 -4.04 -2.85 -1.45
C GLU A 37 -4.20 -4.32 -0.99
N LYS A 38 -3.20 -5.12 -1.38
CA LYS A 38 -2.93 -6.46 -0.86
C LYS A 38 -1.56 -6.44 -0.20
N HIS A 39 -1.53 -6.54 1.12
CA HIS A 39 -0.30 -6.46 1.89
C HIS A 39 0.16 -7.85 2.31
N ILE A 40 1.44 -8.15 2.13
CA ILE A 40 2.05 -9.41 2.55
C ILE A 40 2.89 -9.13 3.79
N ASP A 41 2.56 -9.74 4.92
CA ASP A 41 3.29 -9.53 6.18
C ASP A 41 4.56 -10.40 6.27
N PRO A 42 5.43 -10.20 7.29
CA PRO A 42 6.65 -11.00 7.48
C PRO A 42 6.41 -12.50 7.72
N SER A 43 5.17 -12.90 8.02
CA SER A 43 4.75 -14.31 8.15
C SER A 43 4.17 -14.87 6.84
N ALA A 44 4.28 -14.12 5.74
CA ALA A 44 3.74 -14.42 4.41
C ALA A 44 2.19 -14.53 4.37
N VAL A 45 1.50 -13.91 5.33
CA VAL A 45 0.04 -13.80 5.32
C VAL A 45 -0.38 -12.64 4.42
N TRP A 46 -1.47 -12.83 3.68
CA TRP A 46 -2.03 -11.83 2.77
C TRP A 46 -3.21 -11.11 3.41
N TRP A 47 -3.12 -9.79 3.46
CA TRP A 47 -4.13 -8.90 4.01
C TRP A 47 -4.79 -8.08 2.91
N ALA A 48 -6.11 -7.95 2.99
CA ALA A 48 -6.88 -7.12 2.07
C ALA A 48 -7.22 -5.79 2.74
N CYS A 49 -6.45 -4.77 2.39
CA CYS A 49 -6.50 -3.47 3.03
C CYS A 49 -7.66 -2.62 2.50
N SER A 50 -8.44 -2.07 3.43
CA SER A 50 -9.61 -1.26 3.10
C SER A 50 -9.24 0.19 2.76
N GLY A 51 -9.89 0.76 1.74
CA GLY A 51 -9.71 2.17 1.40
C GLY A 51 -8.34 2.49 0.80
N GLN A 52 -7.89 3.72 1.03
CA GLN A 52 -6.61 4.27 0.57
C GLN A 52 -5.77 4.58 1.80
N ASP A 53 -4.48 4.23 1.77
CA ASP A 53 -3.51 4.58 2.82
C ASP A 53 -4.05 4.32 4.25
N ASN A 54 -4.50 3.10 4.52
CA ASN A 54 -5.14 2.73 5.79
C ASN A 54 -4.13 2.82 6.96
N GLU A 55 -4.09 3.95 7.65
CA GLU A 55 -3.17 4.20 8.76
C GLU A 55 -3.60 3.52 10.06
N ALA A 56 -4.87 3.17 10.19
CA ALA A 56 -5.44 2.60 11.41
C ALA A 56 -5.23 1.08 11.52
N ASP A 57 -4.82 0.45 10.43
CA ASP A 57 -4.73 -1.00 10.27
C ASP A 57 -3.25 -1.40 10.18
N PRO A 58 -2.67 -1.99 11.25
CA PRO A 58 -1.27 -2.36 11.29
C PRO A 58 -0.92 -3.52 10.34
N GLU A 59 -1.92 -4.21 9.78
CA GLU A 59 -1.74 -5.24 8.75
C GLU A 59 -1.69 -4.65 7.32
N CYS A 60 -1.65 -3.32 7.18
CA CYS A 60 -1.52 -2.61 5.91
C CYS A 60 -0.24 -1.78 5.86
N SER A 61 0.35 -1.58 4.68
CA SER A 61 1.66 -0.92 4.54
C SER A 61 1.78 0.42 5.27
N THR A 62 0.74 1.27 5.21
CA THR A 62 0.73 2.58 5.84
C THR A 62 0.48 2.58 7.35
N GLY A 63 -0.09 1.50 7.89
CA GLY A 63 -0.27 1.29 9.33
C GLY A 63 0.89 0.53 9.95
N GLU A 64 1.48 -0.42 9.22
CA GLU A 64 2.70 -1.14 9.60
C GLU A 64 3.91 -0.21 9.60
N VAL A 65 4.11 0.56 8.52
CA VAL A 65 5.24 1.51 8.36
C VAL A 65 4.76 2.94 8.56
N SER A 66 4.93 3.46 9.78
CA SER A 66 4.43 4.79 10.16
C SER A 66 5.21 5.94 9.52
N ASN A 67 6.49 5.77 9.23
CA ASN A 67 7.33 6.75 8.53
C ASN A 67 8.60 6.11 7.95
N ILE A 68 9.37 6.91 7.20
CA ILE A 68 10.58 6.43 6.51
C ILE A 68 11.68 5.86 7.41
N LEU A 69 11.65 6.12 8.73
CA LEU A 69 12.61 5.58 9.70
C LEU A 69 12.20 4.20 10.23
N ASP A 70 10.92 3.84 10.08
CA ASP A 70 10.36 2.56 10.52
C ASP A 70 10.39 1.52 9.39
N GLY A 71 10.62 1.95 8.13
CA GLY A 71 10.68 1.07 6.97
C GLY A 71 12.07 0.47 6.71
N ASN A 72 12.10 -0.61 5.94
CA ASN A 72 13.31 -1.33 5.54
C ASN A 72 13.39 -1.46 4.01
N THR A 73 14.41 -0.85 3.40
CA THR A 73 14.62 -0.90 1.95
C THR A 73 14.91 -2.30 1.42
N SER A 74 15.32 -3.23 2.29
CA SER A 74 15.60 -4.62 1.90
C SER A 74 14.32 -5.40 1.63
N ASP A 75 13.17 -4.95 2.11
CA ASP A 75 11.85 -5.54 1.81
C ASP A 75 11.31 -5.11 0.43
N HIS A 76 12.11 -4.34 -0.34
CA HIS A 76 11.83 -3.90 -1.71
C HIS A 76 12.75 -4.57 -2.76
N THR A 77 13.14 -5.82 -2.57
CA THR A 77 14.07 -6.54 -3.49
C THR A 77 13.50 -7.80 -4.11
#